data_AF-F3SM81-F1
#
_entry.id   AF-F3SM81-F1
#
_cell.length_a   1.000
_cell.length_b   1.000
_cell.length_c   1.000
_cell.angle_alpha   90.00
_cell.angle_beta   90.00
_cell.angle_gamma   90.00
#
_symmetry.space_group_name_H-M   'P 1'
#
loop_
_entity.id
_entity.type
_entity.pdbx_description
1 polymer ?
#
loop_
_entity_poly.entity_id
_entity_poly.type
_entity_poly.pdbx_seq_one_letter_code
_entity_poly.pdbx_strand_id
1 'polypeptide(L)'
;MSDISDLKASVLEQAHEKGRLLLAEATEKIEQEAKEREAQLVRQKLGQREQQLKEISRRSQRDIQQLENQKRQSTLVIKQRVLRELFEEAYAQMVAWSPAEEEHFLKSVLAKYPEEELTLTFGALSAEKFSSSQLEDLKKAFPQVHFSDQSIVGQAGFVLSQGRVDDSYLYRDLLDSVWQEESYRLAQDIFKDQAE
;
A
#
# COMPACT_ATOMS: atom_id res chain seq x y z
N MET A 1 -60.74 -91.44 -1.21
CA MET A 1 -59.52 -90.88 -1.83
C MET A 1 -59.53 -89.34 -1.93
N SER A 2 -60.57 -88.63 -1.46
CA SER A 2 -60.66 -87.15 -1.50
C SER A 2 -59.83 -86.44 -0.42
N ASP A 3 -59.79 -86.96 0.81
CA ASP A 3 -59.17 -86.23 1.93
C ASP A 3 -57.66 -85.98 1.78
N ILE A 4 -56.94 -86.87 1.08
CA ILE A 4 -55.49 -86.73 0.87
C ILE A 4 -55.19 -85.71 -0.25
N SER A 5 -56.05 -85.57 -1.26
CA SER A 5 -55.89 -84.55 -2.30
C SER A 5 -56.20 -83.17 -1.76
N ASP A 6 -57.23 -83.06 -0.93
CA ASP A 6 -57.69 -81.79 -0.35
C ASP A 6 -56.67 -81.25 0.67
N LEU A 7 -56.07 -82.14 1.48
CA LEU A 7 -54.98 -81.78 2.39
C LEU A 7 -53.72 -81.34 1.64
N LYS A 8 -53.34 -82.03 0.56
CA LYS A 8 -52.20 -81.62 -0.29
C LYS A 8 -52.43 -80.26 -0.94
N ALA A 9 -53.63 -80.00 -1.43
CA ALA A 9 -54.00 -78.71 -2.01
C ALA A 9 -53.95 -77.58 -0.96
N SER A 10 -54.46 -77.83 0.25
CA SER A 10 -54.42 -76.87 1.36
C SER A 10 -53.00 -76.54 1.81
N VAL A 11 -52.12 -77.54 1.92
CA VAL A 11 -50.70 -77.33 2.26
C VAL A 11 -49.96 -76.57 1.17
N LEU A 12 -50.26 -76.84 -0.11
CA LEU A 12 -49.70 -76.10 -1.24
C LEU A 12 -50.16 -74.64 -1.24
N GLU A 13 -51.45 -74.38 -1.02
CA GLU A 13 -51.97 -73.01 -0.96
C GLU A 13 -51.39 -72.22 0.22
N GLN A 14 -51.23 -72.86 1.39
CA GLN A 14 -50.56 -72.24 2.54
C GLN A 14 -49.08 -71.93 2.25
N ALA A 15 -48.37 -72.81 1.54
CA ALA A 15 -46.99 -72.56 1.13
C ALA A 15 -46.89 -71.42 0.10
N HIS A 16 -47.82 -71.34 -0.84
CA HIS A 16 -47.92 -70.24 -1.80
C HIS A 16 -48.23 -68.92 -1.11
N GLU A 17 -49.19 -68.90 -0.20
CA GLU A 17 -49.56 -67.69 0.55
C GLU A 17 -48.41 -67.20 1.43
N LYS A 18 -47.74 -68.11 2.14
CA LYS A 18 -46.55 -67.78 2.92
C LYS A 18 -45.43 -67.25 2.04
N GLY A 19 -45.23 -67.83 0.84
CA GLY A 19 -44.27 -67.34 -0.14
C GLY A 19 -44.60 -65.93 -0.66
N ARG A 20 -45.88 -65.66 -0.95
CA ARG A 20 -46.37 -64.33 -1.35
C ARG A 20 -46.11 -63.29 -0.28
N LEU A 21 -46.43 -63.61 0.98
CA LEU A 21 -46.21 -62.72 2.12
C LEU A 21 -44.71 -62.41 2.33
N LEU A 22 -43.85 -63.44 2.32
CA LEU A 22 -42.41 -63.25 2.44
C LEU A 22 -41.82 -62.41 1.30
N LEU A 23 -42.33 -62.60 0.07
CA LEU A 23 -41.91 -61.80 -1.08
C LEU A 23 -42.36 -60.34 -0.94
N ALA A 24 -43.59 -60.10 -0.50
CA ALA A 24 -44.11 -58.76 -0.27
C ALA A 24 -43.32 -58.03 0.82
N GLU A 25 -43.07 -58.67 1.97
CA GLU A 25 -42.27 -58.12 3.06
C GLU A 25 -40.82 -57.82 2.62
N ALA A 26 -40.20 -58.73 1.87
CA ALA A 26 -38.84 -58.52 1.34
C ALA A 26 -38.79 -57.37 0.34
N THR A 27 -39.79 -57.25 -0.53
CA THR A 27 -39.88 -56.17 -1.53
C THR A 27 -40.08 -54.82 -0.83
N GLU A 28 -41.00 -54.74 0.13
CA GLU A 28 -41.23 -53.53 0.91
C GLU A 28 -39.97 -53.09 1.66
N LYS A 29 -39.25 -54.03 2.27
CA LYS A 29 -37.99 -53.75 2.97
C LYS A 29 -36.93 -53.20 2.02
N ILE A 30 -36.78 -53.79 0.83
CA ILE A 30 -35.83 -53.31 -0.19
C ILE A 30 -36.19 -51.89 -0.64
N GLU A 31 -37.48 -51.61 -0.87
CA GLU A 31 -37.93 -50.27 -1.26
C GLU A 31 -37.69 -49.22 -0.17
N GLN A 32 -37.94 -49.57 1.10
CA GLN A 32 -37.67 -48.69 2.23
C GLN A 32 -36.17 -48.40 2.36
N GLU A 33 -35.33 -49.43 2.31
CA GLU A 33 -33.87 -49.27 2.35
C GLU A 33 -33.34 -48.45 1.16
N ALA A 34 -33.90 -48.63 -0.03
CA ALA A 34 -33.53 -47.86 -1.22
C ALA A 34 -33.86 -46.37 -1.05
N LYS A 35 -35.07 -46.04 -0.57
CA LYS A 35 -35.50 -44.65 -0.29
C LYS A 35 -34.64 -43.99 0.77
N GLU A 36 -34.30 -44.72 1.84
CA GLU A 36 -33.42 -44.20 2.90
C GLU A 36 -32.02 -43.91 2.37
N ARG A 37 -31.43 -44.83 1.60
CA ARG A 37 -30.11 -44.63 0.99
C ARG A 37 -30.11 -43.47 0.01
N GLU A 38 -31.14 -43.34 -0.82
CA GLU A 38 -31.29 -42.23 -1.75
C GLU A 38 -31.35 -40.89 -0.98
N ALA A 39 -32.19 -40.80 0.06
CA ALA A 39 -32.29 -39.59 0.88
C ALA A 39 -30.96 -39.24 1.56
N GLN A 40 -30.21 -40.23 2.06
CA GLN A 40 -28.89 -40.04 2.63
C GLN A 40 -27.88 -39.53 1.60
N LEU A 41 -27.85 -40.12 0.40
CA LEU A 41 -26.96 -39.72 -0.70
C LEU A 41 -27.26 -38.28 -1.13
N VAL A 42 -28.53 -37.91 -1.28
CA VAL A 42 -28.93 -36.54 -1.62
C VAL A 42 -28.46 -35.56 -0.55
N ARG A 43 -28.69 -35.85 0.73
CA ARG A 43 -28.22 -35.00 1.84
C ARG A 43 -26.70 -34.84 1.83
N GLN A 44 -25.96 -35.93 1.61
CA GLN A 44 -24.51 -35.89 1.55
C GLN A 44 -24.01 -35.03 0.38
N LYS A 45 -24.59 -35.20 -0.82
CA LYS A 45 -24.21 -34.42 -2.01
C LYS A 45 -24.53 -32.94 -1.86
N LEU A 46 -25.68 -32.60 -1.27
CA LEU A 46 -26.03 -31.22 -0.97
C LEU A 46 -25.07 -30.60 0.05
N GLY A 47 -24.73 -31.33 1.12
CA GLY A 47 -23.76 -30.87 2.11
C GLY A 47 -22.36 -30.64 1.52
N GLN A 48 -21.89 -31.56 0.68
CA GLN A 48 -20.62 -31.41 -0.05
C GLN A 48 -20.64 -30.17 -0.95
N ARG A 49 -21.72 -29.96 -1.71
CA ARG A 49 -21.86 -28.80 -2.58
C ARG A 49 -21.88 -27.50 -1.78
N GLU A 50 -22.58 -27.46 -0.65
CA GLU A 50 -22.62 -26.27 0.20
C GLU A 50 -21.23 -25.94 0.77
N GLN A 51 -20.47 -26.95 1.22
CA GLN A 51 -19.10 -26.75 1.68
C GLN A 51 -18.20 -26.22 0.56
N GLN A 52 -18.26 -26.79 -0.64
CA GLN A 52 -17.50 -26.32 -1.80
C GLN A 52 -17.85 -24.86 -2.15
N LEU A 53 -19.14 -24.51 -2.16
CA LEU A 53 -19.58 -23.14 -2.43
C LEU A 53 -19.06 -22.16 -1.37
N LYS A 54 -19.08 -22.54 -0.09
CA LYS A 54 -18.51 -21.73 1.00
C LYS A 54 -17.01 -21.54 0.82
N GLU A 55 -16.28 -22.58 0.44
CA GLU A 55 -14.83 -22.48 0.18
C GLU A 55 -14.50 -21.57 -1.00
N ILE A 56 -15.24 -21.71 -2.11
CA ILE A 56 -15.08 -20.86 -3.30
C ILE A 56 -15.39 -19.40 -2.94
N SER A 57 -16.49 -19.14 -2.23
CA SER A 57 -16.86 -17.79 -1.81
C SER A 57 -15.80 -17.16 -0.91
N ARG A 58 -15.31 -17.92 0.09
CA ARG A 58 -14.23 -17.45 0.97
C ARG A 58 -12.94 -17.18 0.21
N ARG A 59 -12.59 -18.01 -0.78
CA ARG A 59 -11.40 -17.79 -1.63
C ARG A 59 -11.57 -16.52 -2.46
N SER A 60 -12.69 -16.37 -3.15
CA SER A 60 -12.99 -15.18 -3.95
C SER A 60 -12.94 -13.90 -3.12
N GLN A 61 -13.50 -13.90 -1.91
CA GLN A 61 -13.41 -12.75 -1.01
C GLN A 61 -11.96 -12.38 -0.65
N ARG A 62 -11.12 -13.39 -0.36
CA ARG A 62 -9.70 -13.14 -0.09
C ARG A 62 -8.97 -12.61 -1.32
N ASP A 63 -9.25 -13.16 -2.50
CA ASP A 63 -8.61 -12.73 -3.74
C ASP A 63 -8.98 -11.27 -4.07
N ILE A 64 -10.25 -10.88 -3.88
CA ILE A 64 -10.71 -9.49 -4.02
C ILE A 64 -9.97 -8.57 -3.05
N GLN A 65 -9.92 -8.92 -1.76
CA GLN A 65 -9.22 -8.11 -0.75
C GLN A 65 -7.73 -7.98 -1.05
N GLN A 66 -7.09 -9.06 -1.51
CA GLN A 66 -5.69 -9.04 -1.90
C GLN A 66 -5.46 -8.11 -3.09
N LEU A 67 -6.33 -8.16 -4.10
CA LEU A 67 -6.24 -7.30 -5.28
C LEU A 67 -6.47 -5.82 -4.93
N GLU A 68 -7.43 -5.51 -4.06
CA GLU A 68 -7.65 -4.15 -3.55
C GLU A 68 -6.44 -3.62 -2.77
N ASN A 69 -5.86 -4.45 -1.90
CA ASN A 69 -4.66 -4.08 -1.14
C ASN A 69 -3.46 -3.85 -2.06
N GLN A 70 -3.25 -4.71 -3.07
CA GLN A 70 -2.21 -4.53 -4.08
C GLN A 70 -2.42 -3.24 -4.88
N LYS A 71 -3.66 -2.93 -5.28
CA LYS A 71 -3.99 -1.67 -5.95
C LYS A 71 -3.61 -0.47 -5.09
N ARG A 72 -4.04 -0.45 -3.82
CA ARG A 72 -3.74 0.64 -2.87
C ARG A 72 -2.24 0.82 -2.67
N GLN A 73 -1.50 -0.27 -2.48
CA GLN A 73 -0.06 -0.23 -2.29
C GLN A 73 0.67 0.26 -3.54
N SER A 74 0.29 -0.22 -4.73
CA SER A 74 0.85 0.25 -6.00
C SER A 74 0.64 1.74 -6.20
N THR A 75 -0.59 2.24 -5.97
CA THR A 75 -0.89 3.67 -6.04
C THR A 75 -0.03 4.45 -5.05
N LEU A 76 0.09 4.02 -3.80
CA LEU A 76 0.90 4.70 -2.79
C LEU A 76 2.38 4.79 -3.19
N VAL A 77 2.96 3.70 -3.69
CA VAL A 77 4.36 3.66 -4.16
C VAL A 77 4.57 4.63 -5.33
N ILE A 78 3.64 4.66 -6.29
CA ILE A 78 3.70 5.60 -7.42
C ILE A 78 3.63 7.05 -6.92
N LYS A 79 2.71 7.35 -6.00
CA LYS A 79 2.56 8.70 -5.43
C LYS A 79 3.83 9.16 -4.73
N GLN A 80 4.43 8.29 -3.90
CA GLN A 80 5.69 8.59 -3.22
C GLN A 80 6.85 8.79 -4.20
N ARG A 81 6.91 7.99 -5.27
CA ARG A 81 7.94 8.13 -6.30
C ARG A 81 7.84 9.46 -7.03
N VAL A 82 6.64 9.84 -7.49
CA VAL A 82 6.42 11.11 -8.21
C VAL A 82 6.83 12.30 -7.34
N LEU A 83 6.44 12.29 -6.07
CA LEU A 83 6.83 13.34 -5.14
C LEU A 83 8.36 13.38 -4.94
N ARG A 84 9.02 12.22 -4.78
CA ARG A 84 10.49 12.20 -4.67
C ARG A 84 11.19 12.75 -5.92
N GLU A 85 10.72 12.35 -7.10
CA GLU A 85 11.26 12.83 -8.37
C GLU A 85 11.10 14.36 -8.49
N LEU A 86 9.94 14.89 -8.12
CA LEU A 86 9.69 16.34 -8.13
C LEU A 86 10.67 17.10 -7.21
N PHE A 87 10.92 16.60 -6.00
CA PHE A 87 11.81 17.26 -5.05
C PHE A 87 13.29 17.11 -5.42
N GLU A 88 13.68 15.98 -6.02
CA GLU A 88 15.03 15.83 -6.58
C GLU A 88 15.24 16.77 -7.78
N GLU A 89 14.22 16.98 -8.61
CA GLU A 89 14.28 17.97 -9.69
C GLU A 89 14.36 19.41 -9.13
N ALA A 90 13.57 19.73 -8.10
CA ALA A 90 13.67 21.02 -7.41
C ALA A 90 15.07 21.23 -6.81
N TYR A 91 15.65 20.21 -6.17
CA TYR A 91 17.02 20.26 -5.67
C TYR A 91 18.02 20.52 -6.81
N ALA A 92 17.91 19.77 -7.92
CA ALA A 92 18.78 19.96 -9.07
C ALA A 92 18.66 21.37 -9.66
N GLN A 93 17.46 21.95 -9.72
CA GLN A 93 17.25 23.33 -10.15
C GLN A 93 17.92 24.34 -9.20
N MET A 94 17.78 24.16 -7.89
CA MET A 94 18.45 25.03 -6.91
C MET A 94 19.98 24.92 -6.99
N VAL A 95 20.51 23.70 -7.12
CA VAL A 95 21.95 23.48 -7.35
C VAL A 95 22.41 24.08 -8.68
N ALA A 96 21.55 24.15 -9.69
CA ALA A 96 21.87 24.75 -10.98
C ALA A 96 21.65 26.27 -11.05
N TRP A 97 21.20 26.91 -9.96
CA TRP A 97 21.05 28.36 -9.91
C TRP A 97 22.34 29.07 -10.33
N SER A 98 22.15 30.13 -11.11
CA SER A 98 23.22 31.03 -11.48
C SER A 98 23.79 31.75 -10.25
N PRO A 99 25.05 32.25 -10.31
CA PRO A 99 25.63 32.99 -9.21
C PRO A 99 24.77 34.19 -8.77
N ALA A 100 24.06 34.85 -9.70
CA ALA A 100 23.20 35.98 -9.40
C ALA A 100 21.94 35.58 -8.62
N GLU A 101 21.32 34.45 -8.96
CA GLU A 101 20.16 33.91 -8.23
C GLU A 101 20.57 33.49 -6.82
N GLU A 102 21.73 32.86 -6.68
CA GLU A 102 22.26 32.43 -5.40
C GLU A 102 22.65 33.61 -4.50
N GLU A 103 23.25 34.66 -5.08
CA GLU A 103 23.52 35.92 -4.40
C GLU A 103 22.24 36.60 -3.93
N HIS A 104 21.21 36.63 -4.78
CA HIS A 104 19.91 37.19 -4.45
C HIS A 104 19.24 36.43 -3.30
N PHE A 105 19.25 35.10 -3.37
CA PHE A 105 18.74 34.25 -2.29
C PHE A 105 19.47 34.51 -0.98
N LEU A 106 20.80 34.52 -0.99
CA LEU A 106 21.62 34.82 0.18
C LEU A 106 21.27 36.19 0.79
N LYS A 107 21.23 37.24 -0.04
CA LYS A 107 20.86 38.59 0.41
C LYS A 107 19.48 38.65 1.03
N SER A 108 18.52 37.91 0.46
CA SER A 108 17.15 37.85 0.99
C SER A 108 17.08 37.19 2.37
N VAL A 109 17.95 36.23 2.65
CA VAL A 109 18.05 35.58 3.97
C VAL A 109 18.78 36.49 4.95
N LEU A 110 19.94 37.04 4.59
CA LEU A 110 20.72 37.93 5.46
C LEU A 110 19.96 39.20 5.85
N ALA A 111 19.05 39.69 4.99
CA ALA A 111 18.20 40.83 5.31
C ALA A 111 17.29 40.61 6.54
N LYS A 112 17.05 39.35 6.94
CA LYS A 112 16.31 39.00 8.15
C LYS A 112 17.12 39.18 9.43
N TYR A 113 18.44 39.35 9.31
CA TYR A 113 19.39 39.44 10.42
C TYR A 113 20.26 40.72 10.34
N PRO A 114 19.66 41.91 10.35
CA PRO A 114 20.38 43.16 10.06
C PRO A 114 21.44 43.55 11.11
N GLU A 115 21.27 43.16 12.38
CA GLU A 115 22.11 43.60 13.50
C GLU A 115 22.83 42.47 14.24
N GLU A 116 22.79 41.24 13.72
CA GLU A 116 23.36 40.08 14.41
C GLU A 116 24.75 39.73 13.87
N GLU A 117 25.70 39.50 14.78
CA GLU A 117 26.99 38.90 14.42
C GLU A 117 26.77 37.41 14.10
N LEU A 118 26.88 37.08 12.82
CA LEU A 118 26.61 35.74 12.29
C LEU A 118 27.88 35.18 11.65
N THR A 119 28.07 33.86 11.77
CA THR A 119 29.05 33.15 10.94
C THR A 119 28.32 32.46 9.80
N LEU A 120 28.67 32.80 8.56
CA LEU A 120 28.17 32.16 7.36
C LEU A 120 29.15 31.09 6.90
N THR A 121 28.67 29.86 6.76
CA THR A 121 29.43 28.74 6.19
C THR A 121 28.72 28.23 4.93
N PHE A 122 29.38 28.31 3.78
CA PHE A 122 28.79 27.82 2.52
C PHE A 122 28.89 26.31 2.38
N GLY A 123 27.92 25.69 1.71
CA GLY A 123 28.11 24.39 1.10
C GLY A 123 29.13 24.48 -0.04
N ALA A 124 29.96 23.46 -0.22
CA ALA A 124 31.03 23.47 -1.22
C ALA A 124 30.50 23.69 -2.64
N LEU A 125 29.36 23.08 -3.00
CA LEU A 125 28.75 23.22 -4.33
C LEU A 125 28.28 24.65 -4.63
N SER A 126 27.93 25.39 -3.57
CA SER A 126 27.50 26.79 -3.64
C SER A 126 28.69 27.74 -3.64
N ALA A 127 29.69 27.46 -2.81
CA ALA A 127 30.93 28.25 -2.74
C ALA A 127 31.66 28.29 -4.09
N GLU A 128 31.70 27.16 -4.80
CA GLU A 128 32.37 27.04 -6.12
C GLU A 128 31.78 27.95 -7.21
N LYS A 129 30.54 28.43 -7.04
CA LYS A 129 29.88 29.32 -8.01
C LYS A 129 30.30 30.78 -7.88
N PHE A 130 30.82 31.17 -6.72
CA PHE A 130 31.21 32.55 -6.47
C PHE A 130 32.69 32.77 -6.82
N SER A 131 32.94 33.82 -7.60
CA SER A 131 34.30 34.32 -7.79
C SER A 131 34.80 35.04 -6.54
N SER A 132 36.13 35.14 -6.38
CA SER A 132 36.74 35.87 -5.27
C SER A 132 36.26 37.32 -5.17
N SER A 133 36.05 38.00 -6.31
CA SER A 133 35.54 39.38 -6.33
C SER A 133 34.10 39.48 -5.81
N GLN A 134 33.23 38.52 -6.17
CA GLN A 134 31.84 38.51 -5.67
C GLN A 134 31.78 38.24 -4.16
N LEU A 135 32.65 37.35 -3.65
CA LEU A 135 32.75 37.12 -2.21
C LEU A 135 33.26 38.35 -1.47
N GLU A 136 34.23 39.09 -2.02
CA GLU A 136 34.67 40.36 -1.43
C GLU A 136 33.58 41.42 -1.41
N ASP A 137 32.78 41.52 -2.48
CA ASP A 137 31.66 42.47 -2.54
C ASP A 137 30.55 42.09 -1.56
N LEU A 138 30.27 40.80 -1.38
CA LEU A 138 29.36 40.29 -0.34
C LEU A 138 29.87 40.62 1.07
N LYS A 139 31.17 40.42 1.36
CA LYS A 139 31.80 40.78 2.64
C LYS A 139 31.68 42.29 2.92
N LYS A 140 31.84 43.14 1.89
CA LYS A 140 31.67 44.59 2.02
C LYS A 140 30.21 44.99 2.25
N ALA A 141 29.27 44.29 1.62
CA ALA A 141 27.83 44.55 1.76
C ALA A 141 27.29 44.14 3.14
N PHE A 142 27.87 43.10 3.75
CA PHE A 142 27.47 42.57 5.06
C PHE A 142 28.66 42.52 6.03
N PRO A 143 29.16 43.67 6.51
CA PRO A 143 30.35 43.73 7.38
C PRO A 143 30.15 43.04 8.74
N GLN A 144 28.91 42.85 9.18
CA GLN A 144 28.54 42.16 10.42
C GLN A 144 28.55 40.63 10.30
N VAL A 145 28.65 40.09 9.08
CA VAL A 145 28.64 38.64 8.82
C VAL A 145 30.08 38.17 8.65
N HIS A 146 30.51 37.22 9.48
CA HIS A 146 31.78 36.53 9.34
C HIS A 146 31.65 35.38 8.34
N PHE A 147 32.25 35.54 7.16
CA PHE A 147 32.30 34.49 6.15
C PHE A 147 33.41 33.50 6.49
N SER A 148 33.04 32.26 6.78
CA SER A 148 33.96 31.16 7.06
C SER A 148 34.80 30.83 5.83
N ASP A 149 36.09 30.54 6.04
CA ASP A 149 36.98 30.01 5.00
C ASP A 149 36.76 28.51 4.75
N GLN A 150 35.96 27.85 5.61
CA GLN A 150 35.59 26.45 5.46
C GLN A 150 34.26 26.32 4.72
N SER A 151 34.14 25.24 3.94
CA SER A 151 32.90 24.87 3.27
C SER A 151 32.44 23.47 3.67
N ILE A 152 31.13 23.26 3.59
CA ILE A 152 30.50 21.98 3.94
C ILE A 152 30.56 21.06 2.70
N VAL A 153 31.38 20.01 2.78
CA VAL A 153 31.64 19.10 1.66
C VAL A 153 30.35 18.44 1.16
N GLY A 154 30.14 18.46 -0.16
CA GLY A 154 29.03 17.77 -0.82
C GLY A 154 27.66 18.43 -0.65
N GLN A 155 27.60 19.61 -0.03
CA GLN A 155 26.34 20.34 0.21
C GLN A 155 26.21 21.57 -0.68
N ALA A 156 24.96 21.94 -0.97
CA ALA A 156 24.57 23.19 -1.59
C ALA A 156 23.68 24.01 -0.63
N GLY A 157 23.74 25.33 -0.75
CA GLY A 157 23.20 26.31 0.18
C GLY A 157 24.26 26.79 1.17
N PHE A 158 23.81 27.22 2.35
CA PHE A 158 24.67 27.73 3.41
C PHE A 158 24.05 27.52 4.78
N VAL A 159 24.85 27.68 5.84
CA VAL A 159 24.42 27.66 7.23
C VAL A 159 24.78 29.00 7.87
N LEU A 160 23.87 29.54 8.68
CA LEU A 160 24.11 30.72 9.50
C LEU A 160 24.20 30.29 10.96
N SER A 161 25.34 30.55 11.59
CA SER A 161 25.58 30.24 13.00
C SER A 161 25.56 31.50 13.85
N GLN A 162 24.69 31.51 14.86
CA GLN A 162 24.61 32.53 15.89
C GLN A 162 24.99 31.93 17.25
N GLY A 163 26.28 31.99 17.59
CA GLY A 163 26.80 31.45 18.84
C GLY A 163 26.69 29.93 18.95
N ARG A 164 25.57 29.42 19.48
CA ARG A 164 25.29 27.97 19.64
C ARG A 164 24.11 27.47 18.80
N VAL A 165 23.47 28.35 18.04
CA VAL A 165 22.31 28.03 17.21
C VAL A 165 22.75 28.08 15.75
N ASP A 166 22.41 27.04 15.00
CA ASP A 166 22.67 26.95 13.56
C ASP A 166 21.35 26.94 12.81
N ASP A 167 21.14 27.96 11.99
CA ASP A 167 20.03 28.03 11.04
C ASP A 167 20.51 27.48 9.69
N SER A 168 19.99 26.31 9.32
CA SER A 168 20.34 25.66 8.05
C SER A 168 19.51 26.22 6.89
N TYR A 169 20.22 26.74 5.90
CA TYR A 169 19.69 27.09 4.58
C TYR A 169 20.31 26.20 3.49
N LEU A 170 20.72 24.99 3.87
CA LEU A 170 21.10 23.95 2.91
C LEU A 170 19.87 23.57 2.09
N TYR A 171 20.04 23.43 0.78
CA TYR A 171 18.90 23.23 -0.12
C TYR A 171 18.13 21.95 0.18
N ARG A 172 18.83 20.90 0.63
CA ARG A 172 18.20 19.65 1.07
C ARG A 172 17.34 19.87 2.31
N ASP A 173 17.85 20.59 3.30
CA ASP A 173 17.13 20.85 4.55
C ASP A 173 15.89 21.73 4.32
N LEU A 174 16.00 22.73 3.44
CA LEU A 174 14.88 23.57 3.02
C LEU A 174 13.80 22.74 2.31
N LEU A 175 14.20 21.89 1.37
CA LEU A 175 13.28 21.01 0.65
C LEU A 175 12.65 19.96 1.57
N ASP A 176 13.39 19.43 2.54
CA ASP A 176 12.87 18.50 3.55
C ASP A 176 11.85 19.17 4.47
N SER A 177 12.06 20.44 4.84
CA SER A 177 11.07 21.21 5.61
C SER A 177 9.79 21.40 4.80
N VAL A 178 9.90 21.81 3.53
CA VAL A 178 8.75 21.93 2.62
C VAL A 178 8.07 20.58 2.41
N TRP A 179 8.83 19.49 2.33
CA TRP A 179 8.28 18.14 2.24
C TRP A 179 7.40 17.80 3.45
N GLN A 180 7.89 18.05 4.66
CA GLN A 180 7.15 17.74 5.88
C GLN A 180 5.87 18.56 6.01
N GLU A 181 5.92 19.84 5.62
CA GLU A 181 4.78 20.75 5.72
C GLU A 181 3.75 20.54 4.60
N GLU A 182 4.21 20.35 3.36
CA GLU A 182 3.37 20.51 2.16
C GLU A 182 3.14 19.22 1.37
N SER A 183 3.80 18.11 1.72
CA SER A 183 3.65 16.83 1.00
C SER A 183 2.19 16.38 0.92
N TYR A 184 1.41 16.60 1.97
CA TYR A 184 -0.01 16.25 1.97
C TYR A 184 -0.82 17.11 0.98
N ARG A 185 -0.64 18.44 1.00
CA ARG A 185 -1.34 19.36 0.08
C ARG A 185 -0.96 19.06 -1.37
N LEU A 186 0.33 18.91 -1.63
CA LEU A 186 0.86 18.61 -2.95
C LEU A 186 0.36 17.25 -3.46
N ALA A 187 0.27 16.23 -2.61
CA ALA A 187 -0.34 14.96 -2.96
C ALA A 187 -1.83 15.11 -3.31
N GLN A 188 -2.57 15.97 -2.61
CA GLN A 188 -3.96 16.24 -3.00
C GLN A 188 -4.03 16.91 -4.37
N ASP A 189 -3.21 17.91 -4.64
CA ASP A 189 -3.28 18.65 -5.90
C ASP A 189 -2.83 17.81 -7.11
N ILE A 190 -1.78 16.99 -6.96
CA ILE A 190 -1.28 16.12 -8.05
C ILE A 190 -2.25 14.95 -8.32
N PHE A 191 -2.92 14.42 -7.30
CA PHE A 191 -3.70 13.18 -7.41
C PHE A 191 -5.22 13.36 -7.28
N LYS A 192 -5.72 14.61 -7.37
CA LYS A 192 -7.16 14.94 -7.25
C LYS A 192 -8.04 14.34 -8.37
N ASP A 193 -7.48 13.99 -9.54
CA ASP A 193 -8.24 13.53 -10.72
C ASP A 193 -8.36 11.99 -10.87
N GLN A 194 -8.34 11.21 -9.79
CA GLN A 194 -8.47 9.74 -9.85
C GLN A 194 -9.63 9.19 -9.00
N ALA A 195 -10.58 10.05 -8.62
CA ALA A 195 -11.71 9.72 -7.74
C ALA A 195 -13.08 9.77 -8.45
N GLU A 196 -13.13 9.60 -9.78
CA GLU A 196 -14.36 9.23 -10.50
C GLU A 196 -14.45 7.71 -10.70
#